data_AF-A0A938EMN8-F1
#
_entry.id   AF-A0A938EMN8-F1
#
_cell.length_a   1.000
_cell.length_b   1.000
_cell.length_c   1.000
_cell.angle_alpha   90.00
_cell.angle_beta   90.00
_cell.angle_gamma   90.00
#
_symmetry.space_group_name_H-M   'P 1'
#
loop_
_entity.id
_entity.type
_entity.pdbx_description
1 polymer ?
#
loop_
_entity_poly.entity_id
_entity_poly.type
_entity_poly.pdbx_seq_one_letter_code
_entity_poly.pdbx_strand_id
1 'polypeptide(L)'
;VADRDLSGSGVPVDFFGETASMPAGPAMLSLLTGAPLMPVGLWHVEGGLQGRVSSALPHPEGVARTERTAALTQSMADAFAENIAAHPADWHMMQRLWLSDVPQRAAA
;
A
#
# COMPACT_ATOMS: atom_id res chain seq x y z
N VAL A 1 -2.56 -0.15 -9.64
CA VAL A 1 -2.32 0.71 -8.46
C VAL A 1 -2.48 -0.16 -7.22
N ALA A 2 -1.63 0.01 -6.20
CA ALA A 2 -1.45 -0.94 -5.10
C ALA A 2 -1.83 -0.39 -3.72
N ASP A 3 -2.54 0.73 -3.65
CA ASP A 3 -2.81 1.51 -2.45
C ASP A 3 -4.25 1.33 -1.91
N ARG A 4 -5.10 0.58 -2.61
CA ARG A 4 -6.49 0.37 -2.21
C ARG A 4 -7.09 -0.94 -2.69
N ASP A 5 -7.62 -1.73 -1.76
CA ASP A 5 -8.44 -2.92 -2.02
C ASP A 5 -9.61 -3.01 -1.04
N LEU A 6 -10.83 -2.72 -1.51
CA LEU A 6 -12.06 -2.86 -0.73
C LEU A 6 -12.93 -4.05 -1.20
N SER A 7 -12.32 -5.04 -1.85
CA SER A 7 -13.01 -6.26 -2.31
C SER A 7 -13.38 -7.23 -1.16
N GLY A 8 -12.76 -7.06 0.01
CA GLY A 8 -12.90 -7.93 1.18
C GLY A 8 -11.79 -8.97 1.34
N SER A 9 -10.87 -9.07 0.37
CA SER A 9 -9.69 -9.96 0.44
C SER A 9 -8.36 -9.22 0.59
N GLY A 10 -8.41 -7.90 0.79
CA GLY A 10 -7.21 -7.09 0.97
C GLY A 10 -6.52 -7.34 2.30
N VAL A 11 -5.27 -6.91 2.39
CA VAL A 11 -4.44 -6.98 3.58
C VAL A 11 -4.70 -5.74 4.43
N PRO A 12 -5.13 -5.89 5.69
CA PRO A 12 -5.23 -4.78 6.62
C PRO A 12 -3.84 -4.18 6.87
N VAL A 13 -3.75 -2.85 6.79
CA VAL A 13 -2.53 -2.09 7.07
C VAL A 13 -2.86 -0.89 7.95
N ASP A 14 -1.92 -0.48 8.80
CA ASP A 14 -1.93 0.85 9.42
C ASP A 14 -1.54 1.88 8.36
N PHE A 15 -2.37 2.91 8.17
CA PHE A 15 -2.14 3.92 7.14
C PHE A 15 -2.63 5.28 7.62
N PHE A 16 -1.69 6.18 7.92
CA PHE A 16 -1.95 7.46 8.59
C PHE A 16 -2.66 7.31 9.96
N GLY A 17 -2.36 6.25 10.70
CA GLY A 17 -2.90 6.00 12.05
C GLY A 17 -4.31 5.39 12.07
N GLU A 18 -4.85 5.04 10.92
CA GLU A 18 -6.12 4.33 10.78
C GLU A 18 -5.97 3.08 9.90
N THR A 19 -6.84 2.09 10.08
CA THR A 19 -6.78 0.86 9.30
C THR A 19 -7.34 1.08 7.89
N ALA A 20 -6.49 0.83 6.90
CA ALA A 20 -6.85 0.71 5.50
C ALA A 20 -6.67 -0.73 5.01
N SER A 21 -7.04 -1.00 3.76
CA SER A 21 -6.87 -2.31 3.12
C SER A 21 -6.18 -2.16 1.78
N MET A 22 -5.07 -2.88 1.59
CA MET A 22 -4.24 -2.84 0.38
C MET A 22 -4.16 -4.22 -0.30
N PRO A 23 -3.96 -4.30 -1.63
CA PRO A 23 -3.88 -5.58 -2.31
C PRO A 23 -2.64 -6.38 -1.89
N ALA A 24 -2.80 -7.68 -1.65
CA ALA A 24 -1.68 -8.57 -1.34
C ALA A 24 -0.74 -8.83 -2.54
N GLY A 25 -1.23 -8.62 -3.76
CA GLY A 25 -0.58 -9.03 -5.01
C GLY A 25 0.90 -8.63 -5.16
N PRO A 26 1.29 -7.36 -4.94
CA PRO A 26 2.68 -6.94 -5.05
C PRO A 26 3.61 -7.69 -4.08
N ALA A 27 3.22 -7.79 -2.81
CA ALA A 27 3.99 -8.52 -1.80
C ALA A 27 4.07 -10.01 -2.13
N MET A 28 2.94 -10.64 -2.51
CA MET A 28 2.92 -12.05 -2.89
C MET A 28 3.82 -12.34 -4.09
N LEU A 29 3.75 -11.53 -5.15
CA LEU A 29 4.60 -11.72 -6.34
C LEU A 29 6.08 -11.57 -6.01
N SER A 30 6.43 -10.57 -5.21
CA SER A 30 7.81 -10.35 -4.76
C SER A 30 8.34 -11.55 -3.95
N LEU A 31 7.56 -12.05 -2.99
CA LEU A 31 7.93 -13.21 -2.16
C LEU A 31 7.99 -14.52 -2.96
N LEU A 32 7.12 -14.71 -3.95
CA LEU A 32 7.08 -15.91 -4.79
C LEU A 32 8.24 -15.97 -5.79
N THR A 33 8.65 -14.82 -6.32
CA THR A 33 9.65 -14.75 -7.40
C THR A 33 11.04 -14.39 -6.91
N GLY A 34 11.16 -13.85 -5.70
CA GLY A 34 12.40 -13.24 -5.20
C GLY A 34 12.70 -11.86 -5.82
N ALA A 35 11.81 -11.32 -6.66
CA ALA A 35 11.99 -10.00 -7.25
C ALA A 35 11.88 -8.88 -6.19
N PRO A 36 12.67 -7.80 -6.28
CA PRO A 36 12.58 -6.68 -5.35
C PRO A 36 11.24 -5.95 -5.48
N LEU A 37 10.61 -5.65 -4.35
CA LEU A 37 9.43 -4.78 -4.30
C LEU A 37 9.88 -3.35 -3.99
N MET A 38 9.74 -2.44 -4.96
CA MET A 38 10.15 -1.04 -4.84
C MET A 38 8.92 -0.12 -4.92
N PRO A 39 8.50 0.51 -3.82
CA PRO A 39 7.43 1.51 -3.83
C PRO A 39 7.79 2.72 -4.70
N VAL A 40 6.84 3.19 -5.51
CA VAL A 40 7.03 4.34 -6.40
C VAL A 40 6.01 5.43 -6.04
N GLY A 41 6.50 6.65 -5.81
CA GLY A 41 5.69 7.86 -5.69
C GLY A 41 5.79 8.69 -6.96
N LEU A 42 4.68 9.31 -7.35
CA LEU A 42 4.59 10.26 -8.47
C LEU A 42 3.90 11.53 -7.97
N TRP A 43 4.38 12.69 -8.37
CA TRP A 43 3.80 13.98 -7.98
C TRP A 43 4.00 15.02 -9.07
N HIS A 44 3.19 16.07 -9.04
CA HIS A 44 3.24 17.14 -10.03
C HIS A 44 4.30 18.17 -9.67
N VAL A 45 5.00 18.67 -10.68
CA VAL A 45 5.94 19.79 -10.58
C VAL A 45 5.62 20.79 -11.68
N GLU A 46 6.18 22.00 -11.57
CA GLU A 46 6.03 22.99 -12.65
C GLU A 46 6.52 22.40 -13.98
N GLY A 47 5.64 22.38 -14.98
CA GLY A 47 5.96 21.88 -16.32
C GLY A 47 6.05 20.36 -16.46
N GLY A 48 5.69 19.54 -15.45
CA GLY A 48 5.72 18.09 -15.63
C GLY A 48 5.34 17.22 -14.43
N LEU A 49 5.77 15.96 -14.51
CA LEU A 49 5.59 14.91 -13.51
C LEU A 49 6.97 14.45 -13.04
N GLN A 50 7.15 14.33 -11.73
CA GLN A 50 8.34 13.74 -11.13
C GLN A 50 7.99 12.44 -10.40
N GLY A 51 8.96 11.54 -10.28
CA GLY A 51 8.79 10.30 -9.56
C GLY A 51 10.02 9.92 -8.73
N ARG A 52 9.76 9.16 -7.66
CA ARG A 52 10.79 8.55 -6.81
C ARG A 52 10.55 7.05 -6.74
N VAL A 53 11.58 6.28 -7.10
CA VAL A 53 11.65 4.85 -6.81
C VAL A 53 12.34 4.70 -5.47
N SER A 54 11.63 4.12 -4.50
CA SER A 54 12.18 3.84 -3.17
C SER A 54 13.12 2.64 -3.22
N SER A 55 13.94 2.47 -2.19
CA SER A 55 14.73 1.24 -2.04
C SER A 55 13.83 0.00 -1.99
N ALA A 56 14.38 -1.14 -2.40
CA ALA A 56 13.68 -2.41 -2.28
C ALA A 56 13.32 -2.68 -0.81
N LEU A 57 12.07 -3.06 -0.57
CA LEU A 57 11.60 -3.43 0.75
C LEU A 57 12.22 -4.77 1.18
N PRO A 58 12.68 -4.90 2.43
CA PRO A 58 13.27 -6.13 2.91
C PRO A 58 12.20 -7.23 2.96
N HIS A 59 12.55 -8.42 2.49
CA HIS A 59 11.69 -9.59 2.64
C HIS A 59 11.72 -10.04 4.10
N PRO A 60 10.57 -10.14 4.79
CA PRO A 60 10.54 -10.71 6.13
C PRO A 60 11.04 -12.16 6.10
N GLU A 61 11.70 -12.61 7.17
CA GLU A 61 12.21 -13.97 7.31
C GLU A 61 11.70 -14.62 8.60
N GLY A 62 11.78 -15.95 8.70
CA GLY A 62 11.46 -16.68 9.94
C GLY A 62 9.97 -16.78 10.31
N VAL A 63 9.05 -16.29 9.46
CA VAL A 63 7.59 -16.32 9.71
C VAL A 63 6.81 -16.96 8.56
N ALA A 64 5.56 -17.32 8.82
CA ALA A 64 4.70 -17.97 7.83
C ALA A 64 4.46 -17.07 6.60
N ARG A 65 4.23 -17.67 5.43
CA ARG A 65 4.06 -16.93 4.15
C ARG A 65 2.99 -15.82 4.22
N THR A 66 1.90 -16.06 4.94
CA THR A 66 0.81 -15.09 5.15
C THR A 66 1.29 -13.89 5.95
N GLU A 67 2.05 -14.11 7.03
CA GLU A 67 2.65 -13.06 7.85
C GLU A 67 3.72 -12.28 7.08
N ARG A 68 4.55 -12.97 6.28
CA ARG A 68 5.52 -12.31 5.37
C ARG A 68 4.81 -11.38 4.39
N THR A 69 3.70 -11.83 3.83
CA THR A 69 2.89 -11.03 2.89
C THR A 69 2.33 -9.81 3.60
N ALA A 70 1.74 -9.98 4.78
CA ALA A 70 1.19 -8.88 5.56
C ALA A 70 2.24 -7.84 5.94
N ALA A 71 3.40 -8.27 6.47
CA ALA A 71 4.49 -7.39 6.85
C ALA A 71 5.10 -6.63 5.65
N LEU A 72 5.23 -7.29 4.50
CA LEU A 72 5.74 -6.64 3.28
C LEU A 72 4.72 -5.66 2.70
N THR A 73 3.42 -5.96 2.77
CA THR A 73 2.36 -5.00 2.39
C THR A 73 2.31 -3.81 3.35
N GLN A 74 2.51 -4.00 4.65
CA GLN A 74 2.63 -2.88 5.60
C GLN A 74 3.83 -1.99 5.27
N SER A 75 4.99 -2.57 5.00
CA SER A 75 6.19 -1.80 4.62
C SER A 75 5.97 -0.97 3.34
N MET A 76 5.13 -1.47 2.42
CA MET A 76 4.71 -0.74 1.23
C MET A 76 3.75 0.40 1.58
N ALA A 77 2.79 0.17 2.50
CA ALA A 77 1.88 1.19 3.00
C ALA A 77 2.64 2.34 3.67
N ASP A 78 3.64 2.02 4.50
CA ASP A 78 4.49 3.02 5.17
C ASP A 78 5.23 3.90 4.15
N ALA A 79 5.83 3.26 3.13
CA ALA A 79 6.50 3.98 2.05
C ALA A 79 5.52 4.86 1.23
N PHE A 80 4.29 4.40 1.00
CA PHE A 80 3.26 5.25 0.39
C PHE A 80 2.89 6.42 1.29
N ALA A 81 2.70 6.20 2.59
CA ALA A 81 2.36 7.26 3.53
C ALA A 81 3.44 8.35 3.57
N GLU A 82 4.72 7.98 3.57
CA GLU A 82 5.83 8.94 3.47
C GLU A 82 5.78 9.76 2.18
N ASN A 83 5.57 9.11 1.03
CA ASN A 83 5.51 9.81 -0.27
C ASN A 83 4.30 10.75 -0.35
N ILE A 84 3.13 10.29 0.11
CA ILE A 84 1.89 11.07 0.11
C ILE A 84 2.00 12.24 1.08
N ALA A 85 2.58 12.06 2.26
CA ALA A 85 2.78 13.15 3.22
C ALA A 85 3.68 14.28 2.66
N ALA A 86 4.64 13.95 1.80
CA ALA A 86 5.49 14.92 1.12
C ALA A 86 4.76 15.69 0.00
N HIS A 87 3.78 15.06 -0.66
CA HIS A 87 3.04 15.62 -1.80
C HIS A 87 1.53 15.34 -1.70
N PRO A 88 0.84 15.82 -0.65
CA PRO A 88 -0.52 15.37 -0.32
C PRO A 88 -1.57 15.81 -1.35
N ALA A 89 -1.37 16.97 -1.98
CA ALA A 89 -2.30 17.51 -2.98
C ALA A 89 -2.36 16.66 -4.27
N ASP A 90 -1.31 15.87 -4.54
CA ASP A 90 -1.19 15.06 -5.76
C ASP A 90 -1.72 13.63 -5.56
N TRP A 91 -2.12 13.28 -4.34
CA TRP A 91 -2.76 12.00 -4.08
C TRP A 91 -4.26 12.08 -4.36
N HIS A 92 -4.64 11.62 -5.55
CA HIS A 92 -6.01 11.65 -6.03
C HIS A 92 -6.90 10.54 -5.42
N MET A 93 -7.10 10.58 -4.10
CA MET A 93 -7.97 9.65 -3.36
C MET A 93 -9.27 10.32 -2.92
N MET A 94 -10.19 10.49 -3.86
CA MET A 94 -11.53 11.07 -3.60
C MET A 94 -12.55 10.00 -3.15
N GLN A 95 -12.15 8.74 -3.08
CA GLN A 95 -12.97 7.63 -2.61
C GLN A 95 -12.64 7.27 -1.17
N ARG A 96 -13.59 6.66 -0.47
CA ARG A 96 -13.36 6.06 0.85
C ARG A 96 -12.20 5.07 0.81
N LEU A 97 -11.31 5.19 1.79
CA LEU A 97 -10.11 4.38 1.90
C LEU A 97 -10.07 3.61 3.21
N TRP A 98 -10.23 4.32 4.33
CA TRP A 98 -10.18 3.71 5.65
C TRP A 98 -11.42 2.85 5.89
N LEU A 99 -11.20 1.72 6.57
CA LEU A 99 -12.25 0.74 6.81
C LEU A 99 -13.36 1.30 7.71
N SER A 100 -13.03 2.24 8.59
CA SER A 100 -13.95 3.03 9.42
C SER A 100 -14.99 3.79 8.59
N ASP A 101 -14.63 4.25 7.39
CA ASP A 101 -15.50 5.04 6.51
C ASP A 101 -16.40 4.17 5.62
N VAL A 102 -16.12 2.87 5.51
CA VAL A 102 -16.85 1.95 4.63
C VAL A 102 -18.07 1.40 5.40
N PRO A 103 -19.31 1.64 4.93
CA PRO A 103 -20.49 1.08 5.55
C PRO A 103 -20.39 -0.45 5.57
N GLN A 104 -20.59 -1.05 6.73
CA GLN A 104 -20.69 -2.51 6.82
C GLN A 104 -21.82 -2.97 5.89
N ARG A 105 -21.47 -3.82 4.92
CA ARG A 105 -22.51 -4.49 4.14
C ARG A 105 -23.34 -5.32 5.10
N ALA A 106 -24.64 -5.07 5.14
CA ALA A 106 -25.58 -5.93 5.86
C ALA A 106 -25.35 -7.38 5.39
N ALA A 107 -25.20 -8.30 6.33
CA ALA A 107 -25.14 -9.72 6.02
C ALA A 107 -26.42 -10.08 5.24
N ALA A 108 -26.24 -10.63 4.04
CA ALA A 108 -27.33 -11.17 3.23
C ALA A 108 -27.74 -12.55 3.76
#